data_AF-A0A9X6XWM5-F1
#
_entry.id   AF-A0A9X6XWM5-F1
#
_cell.length_a   1.000
_cell.length_b   1.000
_cell.length_c   1.000
_cell.angle_alpha   90.00
_cell.angle_beta   90.00
_cell.angle_gamma   90.00
#
_symmetry.space_group_name_H-M   'P 1'
#
loop_
_entity.id
_entity.type
_entity.pdbx_description
1 polymer ?
#
loop_
_entity_poly.entity_id
_entity_poly.type
_entity_poly.pdbx_seq_one_letter_code
_entity_poly.pdbx_strand_id
1 'polypeptide(L)'
;MEQTRNVENDSNKYIEETEQNMLRAFDKVQKRYGWTDDYVLSIPYSRLMDLFSFISQEEQQEELNEWKKMAFIGFQTRQLEEGTTFQDYLQAFGLTESTSDGEENETMEVWSKEECIDHVNKLIAEFQFEDDQE
;
A
#
# COMPACT_ATOMS: atom_id res chain seq x y z
N MET A 1 -5.90 -21.79 -42.87
CA MET A 1 -6.74 -22.28 -41.75
C MET A 1 -6.06 -22.14 -40.38
N GLU A 2 -4.93 -21.43 -40.26
CA GLU A 2 -4.26 -21.23 -38.95
C GLU A 2 -4.60 -19.89 -38.27
N GLN A 3 -5.02 -18.87 -39.04
CA GLN A 3 -5.34 -17.55 -38.48
C GLN A 3 -6.61 -17.52 -37.61
N THR A 4 -7.65 -18.29 -37.95
CA THR A 4 -8.91 -18.32 -37.18
C THR A 4 -8.74 -19.04 -35.83
N ARG A 5 -7.85 -20.04 -35.78
CA ARG A 5 -7.59 -20.81 -34.56
C ARG A 5 -6.83 -20.02 -33.49
N ASN A 6 -5.94 -19.11 -33.90
CA ASN A 6 -5.23 -18.22 -32.96
C ASN A 6 -6.16 -17.15 -32.37
N VAL A 7 -7.04 -16.57 -33.17
CA VAL A 7 -8.00 -15.55 -32.70
C VAL A 7 -9.02 -16.14 -31.71
N GLU A 8 -9.50 -17.36 -31.96
CA GLU A 8 -10.39 -18.06 -31.02
C GLU A 8 -9.69 -18.42 -29.70
N ASN A 9 -8.41 -18.81 -29.75
CA ASN A 9 -7.63 -19.13 -28.55
C ASN A 9 -7.33 -17.88 -27.70
N ASP A 10 -6.94 -16.78 -28.34
CA ASP A 10 -6.68 -15.51 -27.64
C ASP A 10 -7.97 -14.93 -27.04
N SER A 11 -9.10 -15.06 -27.74
CA SER A 11 -10.40 -14.62 -27.25
C SER A 11 -10.88 -15.45 -26.05
N ASN A 12 -10.72 -16.78 -26.09
CA ASN A 12 -11.07 -17.65 -24.96
C ASN A 12 -10.21 -17.35 -23.72
N LYS A 13 -8.91 -17.12 -23.91
CA LYS A 13 -8.01 -16.74 -22.81
C LYS A 13 -8.42 -15.42 -22.17
N TYR A 14 -8.78 -14.42 -23.00
CA TYR A 14 -9.26 -13.13 -22.51
C TYR A 14 -10.55 -13.25 -21.69
N ILE A 15 -11.49 -14.09 -22.14
CA ILE A 15 -12.74 -14.33 -21.41
C ILE A 15 -12.44 -14.99 -20.05
N GLU A 16 -11.59 -16.01 -20.03
CA GLU A 16 -11.22 -16.72 -18.79
C GLU A 16 -10.52 -15.79 -17.77
N GLU A 17 -9.60 -14.93 -18.24
CA GLU A 17 -8.95 -13.94 -17.38
C GLU A 17 -9.94 -12.90 -16.83
N THR A 18 -10.91 -12.49 -17.65
CA THR A 18 -11.94 -11.54 -17.23
C THR A 18 -12.88 -12.15 -16.20
N GLU A 19 -13.26 -13.43 -16.35
CA GLU A 19 -14.06 -14.17 -15.39
C GLU A 19 -13.34 -14.35 -14.05
N GLN A 20 -12.05 -14.70 -14.07
CA GLN A 20 -11.25 -14.80 -12.84
C GLN A 20 -11.11 -13.46 -12.13
N ASN A 21 -10.88 -12.38 -12.88
CA ASN A 21 -10.82 -11.03 -12.30
C ASN A 21 -12.15 -10.61 -11.69
N MET A 22 -13.28 -10.95 -12.31
CA MET A 22 -14.60 -10.73 -11.73
C MET A 22 -14.80 -11.50 -10.43
N LEU A 23 -14.49 -12.80 -10.40
CA LEU A 23 -14.62 -13.62 -9.19
C LEU A 23 -13.76 -13.07 -8.04
N ARG A 24 -12.54 -12.64 -8.34
CA ARG A 24 -11.67 -11.98 -7.37
C ARG A 24 -12.27 -10.67 -6.85
N ALA A 25 -12.93 -9.90 -7.73
CA ALA A 25 -13.61 -8.68 -7.34
C ALA A 25 -14.80 -8.94 -6.42
N PHE A 26 -15.61 -9.96 -6.70
CA PHE A 26 -16.68 -10.41 -5.80
C PHE A 26 -16.12 -10.75 -4.42
N ASP A 27 -15.15 -11.65 -4.35
CA ASP A 27 -14.57 -12.10 -3.09
C ASP A 27 -14.02 -10.94 -2.24
N LYS A 28 -13.29 -10.00 -2.86
CA LYS A 28 -12.72 -8.84 -2.14
C LYS A 28 -13.82 -7.94 -1.58
N VAL A 29 -14.84 -7.63 -2.37
CA VAL A 29 -15.95 -6.77 -1.95
C VAL A 29 -16.75 -7.43 -0.84
N GLN A 30 -17.04 -8.72 -0.95
CA GLN A 30 -17.75 -9.47 0.07
C GLN A 30 -16.95 -9.55 1.37
N LYS A 31 -15.65 -9.84 1.29
CA LYS A 31 -14.77 -9.89 2.45
C LYS A 31 -14.69 -8.55 3.19
N ARG A 32 -14.65 -7.43 2.45
CA ARG A 32 -14.51 -6.08 3.03
C ARG A 32 -15.81 -5.57 3.66
N TYR A 33 -16.94 -5.74 2.98
CA TYR A 33 -18.22 -5.15 3.39
C TYR A 33 -19.21 -6.14 4.02
N GLY A 34 -18.91 -7.44 3.99
CA GLY A 34 -19.81 -8.49 4.50
C GLY A 34 -21.07 -8.69 3.64
N TRP A 35 -21.02 -8.32 2.36
CA TRP A 35 -22.16 -8.41 1.45
C TRP A 35 -22.40 -9.84 0.96
N THR A 36 -23.67 -10.19 0.76
CA THR A 36 -24.08 -11.47 0.18
C THR A 36 -23.93 -11.44 -1.34
N ASP A 37 -23.79 -12.63 -1.96
CA ASP A 37 -23.68 -12.79 -3.42
C ASP A 37 -24.81 -12.06 -4.14
N ASP A 38 -26.06 -12.23 -3.67
CA ASP A 38 -27.25 -11.59 -4.23
C ASP A 38 -27.13 -10.07 -4.27
N TYR A 39 -26.55 -9.47 -3.24
CA TYR A 39 -26.37 -8.03 -3.18
C TYR A 39 -25.27 -7.57 -4.14
N VAL A 40 -24.13 -8.28 -4.19
CA VAL A 40 -23.05 -7.92 -5.10
C VAL A 40 -23.43 -8.14 -6.57
N LEU A 41 -24.25 -9.15 -6.87
CA LEU A 41 -24.80 -9.36 -8.21
C LEU A 41 -25.83 -8.30 -8.61
N SER A 42 -26.45 -7.64 -7.63
CA SER A 42 -27.45 -6.58 -7.89
C SER A 42 -26.83 -5.23 -8.25
N ILE A 43 -25.54 -5.00 -7.94
CA ILE A 43 -24.88 -3.72 -8.22
C ILE A 43 -24.39 -3.65 -9.67
N PRO A 44 -24.35 -2.45 -10.28
CA PRO A 44 -23.81 -2.29 -11.62
C PRO A 44 -22.35 -2.73 -11.71
N TYR A 45 -21.98 -3.40 -12.80
CA TYR A 45 -20.61 -3.87 -13.03
C TYR A 45 -19.55 -2.77 -12.88
N SER A 46 -19.83 -1.56 -13.38
CA SER A 46 -18.92 -0.42 -13.23
C SER A 46 -18.64 -0.11 -11.76
N ARG A 47 -19.68 -0.15 -10.92
CA ARG A 47 -19.56 0.11 -9.50
C ARG A 47 -18.79 -1.00 -8.79
N LEU A 48 -18.99 -2.26 -9.19
CA LEU A 48 -18.21 -3.39 -8.67
C LEU A 48 -16.71 -3.20 -8.96
N MET A 49 -16.37 -2.79 -10.18
CA MET A 49 -14.98 -2.57 -10.58
C MET A 49 -14.36 -1.36 -9.87
N ASP A 50 -15.11 -0.28 -9.66
CA ASP A 50 -14.65 0.87 -8.85
C ASP A 50 -14.31 0.43 -7.42
N LEU A 51 -15.20 -0.36 -6.79
CA LEU A 51 -14.98 -0.88 -5.45
C LEU A 51 -13.78 -1.82 -5.39
N PHE A 52 -13.62 -2.69 -6.38
CA PHE A 52 -12.46 -3.57 -6.47
C PHE A 52 -11.14 -2.81 -6.65
N SER A 53 -11.13 -1.79 -7.50
CA SER A 53 -9.97 -0.92 -7.69
C SER A 53 -9.60 -0.20 -6.39
N PHE A 54 -10.59 0.36 -5.71
CA PHE A 54 -10.40 1.03 -4.43
C PHE A 54 -9.79 0.10 -3.36
N ILE A 55 -10.38 -1.10 -3.17
CA ILE A 55 -9.87 -2.09 -2.21
C ILE A 55 -8.45 -2.52 -2.59
N SER A 56 -8.19 -2.75 -3.87
CA SER A 56 -6.87 -3.21 -4.32
C SER A 56 -5.80 -2.13 -4.15
N GLN A 57 -6.15 -0.85 -4.33
CA GLN A 57 -5.24 0.27 -4.08
C GLN A 57 -4.93 0.41 -2.59
N GLU A 58 -5.93 0.25 -1.73
CA GLU A 58 -5.75 0.27 -0.27
C GLU A 58 -4.81 -0.86 0.18
N GLU A 59 -5.05 -2.11 -0.27
CA GLU A 59 -4.18 -3.25 0.04
C GLU A 59 -2.74 -3.05 -0.46
N GLN A 60 -2.56 -2.50 -1.67
CA GLN A 60 -1.24 -2.20 -2.21
C GLN A 60 -0.50 -1.14 -1.37
N GLN A 61 -1.22 -0.10 -0.90
CA GLN A 61 -0.63 0.93 -0.06
C GLN A 61 -0.23 0.38 1.32
N GLU A 62 -1.05 -0.50 1.91
CA GLU A 62 -0.71 -1.19 3.15
C GLU A 62 0.53 -2.08 3.00
N GLU A 63 0.59 -2.90 1.94
CA GLU A 63 1.76 -3.73 1.63
C GLU A 63 3.01 -2.87 1.43
N LEU A 64 2.91 -1.78 0.67
CA LEU A 64 4.00 -0.86 0.41
C LEU A 64 4.51 -0.20 1.71
N ASN A 65 3.60 0.16 2.63
CA ASN A 65 3.96 0.68 3.94
C ASN A 65 4.70 -0.36 4.79
N GLU A 66 4.25 -1.61 4.80
CA GLU A 66 4.96 -2.71 5.47
C GLU A 66 6.36 -2.90 4.88
N TRP A 67 6.50 -2.86 3.56
CA TRP A 67 7.82 -2.90 2.91
C TRP A 67 8.70 -1.72 3.27
N LYS A 68 8.16 -0.49 3.35
CA LYS A 68 8.89 0.70 3.81
C LYS A 68 9.38 0.53 5.25
N LYS A 69 8.58 -0.04 6.16
CA LYS A 69 9.00 -0.35 7.54
C LYS A 69 10.15 -1.36 7.57
N MET A 70 10.07 -2.42 6.76
CA MET A 70 11.14 -3.41 6.66
C MET A 70 12.42 -2.82 6.04
N ALA A 71 12.27 -1.95 5.04
CA ALA A 71 13.37 -1.21 4.45
C ALA A 71 14.01 -0.26 5.47
N PHE A 72 13.24 0.38 6.35
CA PHE A 72 13.77 1.21 7.43
C PHE A 72 14.65 0.41 8.39
N ILE A 73 14.23 -0.79 8.78
CA ILE A 73 15.07 -1.69 9.59
C ILE A 73 16.37 -2.04 8.84
N GLY A 74 16.27 -2.33 7.53
CA GLY A 74 17.44 -2.58 6.67
C GLY A 74 18.39 -1.38 6.56
N PHE A 75 17.84 -0.17 6.49
CA PHE A 75 18.58 1.08 6.45
C PHE A 75 19.36 1.32 7.75
N GLN A 76 18.71 1.12 8.90
CA GLN A 76 19.32 1.31 10.23
C GLN A 76 20.39 0.26 10.57
N THR A 77 20.28 -0.94 10.02
CA THR A 77 21.18 -2.08 10.37
C THR A 77 22.37 -2.23 9.43
N ARG A 78 22.33 -1.61 8.24
CA ARG A 78 23.43 -1.69 7.26
C ARG A 78 24.39 -0.52 7.42
N GLN A 79 25.67 -0.79 7.21
CA GLN A 79 26.65 0.27 6.97
C GLN A 79 26.51 0.73 5.52
N LEU A 80 25.80 1.83 5.33
CA LEU A 80 25.62 2.50 4.03
C LEU A 80 26.73 3.54 3.81
N GLU A 81 26.90 3.97 2.57
CA GLU A 81 27.83 5.05 2.25
C GLU A 81 27.43 6.35 2.97
N GLU A 82 28.42 7.08 3.46
CA GLU A 82 28.25 8.30 4.23
C GLU A 82 27.46 9.34 3.41
N GLY A 83 26.31 9.78 3.93
CA GLY A 83 25.41 10.71 3.23
C GLY A 83 24.24 10.06 2.47
N THR A 84 24.11 8.73 2.45
CA THR A 84 22.94 8.05 1.86
C THR A 84 21.69 8.34 2.69
N THR A 85 20.68 8.97 2.10
CA THR A 85 19.40 9.22 2.80
C THR A 85 18.50 7.98 2.76
N PHE A 86 17.52 7.92 3.66
CA PHE A 86 16.53 6.85 3.63
C PHE A 86 15.71 6.86 2.34
N GLN A 87 15.50 8.03 1.73
CA GLN A 87 14.75 8.12 0.49
C GLN A 87 15.55 7.60 -0.70
N ASP A 88 16.85 7.86 -0.77
CA ASP A 88 17.73 7.25 -1.78
C ASP A 88 17.72 5.73 -1.67
N TYR A 89 17.70 5.23 -0.42
CA TYR A 89 17.57 3.82 -0.12
C TYR A 89 16.24 3.26 -0.62
N LEU A 90 15.10 3.88 -0.27
CA LEU A 90 13.77 3.46 -0.76
C LEU A 90 13.67 3.49 -2.29
N GLN A 91 14.25 4.51 -2.93
CA GLN A 91 14.28 4.64 -4.39
C GLN A 91 15.05 3.49 -5.04
N ALA A 92 16.20 3.11 -4.48
CA ALA A 92 16.98 1.97 -4.98
C ALA A 92 16.21 0.64 -4.90
N PHE A 93 15.31 0.49 -3.92
CA PHE A 93 14.42 -0.67 -3.78
C PHE A 93 13.10 -0.56 -4.54
N GLY A 94 12.84 0.56 -5.23
CA GLY A 94 11.59 0.79 -5.95
C GLY A 94 10.37 0.91 -5.03
N LEU A 95 10.58 1.31 -3.76
CA LEU A 95 9.52 1.48 -2.76
C LEU A 95 9.04 2.94 -2.64
N THR A 96 9.49 3.79 -3.56
CA THR A 96 8.98 5.16 -3.69
C THR A 96 7.66 5.11 -4.46
N GLU A 97 6.70 5.91 -4.02
CA GLU A 97 5.49 6.11 -4.82
C GLU A 97 5.92 6.81 -6.12
N SER A 98 5.50 6.27 -7.26
CA SER A 98 5.61 6.96 -8.54
C SER A 98 4.87 8.29 -8.38
N THR A 99 5.60 9.36 -8.11
CA THR A 99 5.06 10.71 -7.95
C THR A 99 4.57 11.21 -9.31
N SER A 100 3.38 10.77 -9.73
CA SER A 100 2.51 11.64 -10.51
C SER A 100 1.70 12.45 -9.50
N ASP A 101 1.94 13.74 -9.50
CA ASP A 101 1.25 14.80 -8.76
C ASP A 101 1.70 15.03 -7.31
N GLY A 102 2.79 15.80 -7.20
CA GLY A 102 2.67 17.14 -6.61
C GLY A 102 2.43 17.27 -5.10
N GLU A 103 2.82 16.30 -4.28
CA GLU A 103 2.86 16.51 -2.83
C GLU A 103 4.21 17.07 -2.41
N GLU A 104 4.16 18.22 -1.72
CA GLU A 104 5.30 18.92 -1.17
C GLU A 104 6.11 17.97 -0.28
N ASN A 105 7.41 17.84 -0.59
CA ASN A 105 8.35 17.08 0.21
C ASN A 105 8.36 17.63 1.64
N GLU A 106 7.60 17.03 2.55
CA GLU A 106 7.86 17.14 3.97
C GLU A 106 9.25 16.55 4.19
N THR A 107 10.23 17.43 4.37
CA THR A 107 11.58 17.06 4.78
C THR A 107 11.46 16.47 6.18
N MET A 108 11.27 15.16 6.25
CA MET A 108 11.28 14.41 7.50
C MET A 108 12.65 14.60 8.13
N GLU A 109 12.69 15.40 9.19
CA GLU A 109 13.92 15.74 9.91
C GLU A 109 14.49 14.45 10.52
N VAL A 110 15.66 14.02 10.04
CA VAL A 110 16.33 12.81 10.54
C VAL A 110 16.99 13.17 11.87
N TRP A 111 16.35 12.80 12.97
CA TRP A 111 16.91 12.97 14.30
C TRP A 111 17.96 11.91 14.62
N SER A 112 19.01 12.33 15.31
CA SER A 112 20.00 11.43 15.92
C SER A 112 19.36 10.57 17.02
N LYS A 113 20.05 9.49 17.42
CA LYS A 113 19.55 8.57 18.45
C LYS A 113 19.29 9.31 19.77
N GLU A 114 20.17 10.24 20.11
CA GLU A 114 20.10 11.06 21.31
C GLU A 114 18.88 11.99 21.27
N GLU A 115 18.61 12.62 20.11
CA GLU A 115 17.45 13.50 19.91
C GLU A 115 16.12 12.75 19.97
N CYS A 116 16.05 11.54 19.41
CA CYS A 116 14.88 10.68 19.54
C CYS A 116 14.61 10.30 21.01
N ILE A 117 15.66 9.97 21.77
CA ILE A 117 15.53 9.59 23.19
C ILE A 117 15.04 10.78 24.02
N ASP A 118 15.59 11.98 23.78
CA ASP A 118 15.17 13.20 24.48
C ASP A 118 13.73 13.58 24.13
N HIS A 119 13.32 13.45 22.87
CA HIS A 119 11.94 13.69 22.46
C HIS A 119 10.95 12.73 23.12
N VAL A 120 11.26 11.43 23.14
CA VAL A 120 10.45 10.41 23.81
C VAL A 120 10.37 10.66 25.32
N ASN A 121 11.49 11.01 25.96
CA ASN A 121 11.51 11.33 27.39
C ASN A 121 10.65 12.56 27.72
N LYS A 122 10.65 13.58 26.84
CA LYS A 122 9.80 14.77 27.01
C LYS A 122 8.31 14.43 26.89
N LEU A 123 7.94 13.61 25.90
CA LEU A 123 6.58 13.09 25.75
C LEU A 123 6.14 12.29 26.97
N ILE A 124 6.99 11.37 27.45
CA ILE A 124 6.72 10.58 28.66
C ILE A 124 6.53 11.48 29.88
N ALA A 125 7.34 12.53 30.02
CA ALA A 125 7.19 13.49 31.11
C ALA A 125 5.86 14.25 31.01
N GLU A 126 5.48 14.74 29.83
CA GLU A 126 4.18 15.41 29.61
C GLU A 126 3.00 14.50 30.00
N PHE A 127 3.03 13.23 29.61
CA PHE A 127 1.99 12.25 29.99
C PHE A 127 1.99 11.93 31.50
N GLN A 128 3.16 11.92 32.16
CA GLN A 128 3.25 11.67 33.59
C GLN A 128 2.80 12.85 34.45
N PHE A 129 2.84 14.07 33.93
CA PHE A 129 2.34 15.26 34.64
C PHE A 129 0.84 15.51 34.47
N GLU A 130 0.17 14.87 33.51
CA GLU A 130 -1.29 14.96 33.34
C GLU A 130 -2.07 14.08 34.33
N ASP A 131 -1.45 13.04 34.89
CA ASP A 131 -2.07 12.17 35.91
C ASP A 131 -2.02 12.74 37.35
N ASP A 132 -1.29 13.85 37.58
CA ASP A 132 -1.10 14.48 38.90
C ASP A 132 -1.89 15.80 39.09
N GLN A 133 -2.75 16.19 38.13
CA GLN A 133 -3.71 17.29 38.31
C GLN A 133 -5.12 16.75 38.62
N GLU A 134 -5.31 16.32 39.86
CA GLU A 134 -6.61 16.19 40.53
C GLU A 134 -6.92 17.42 41.40
#